data_AF-A0A7C4K2M2-F1
#
_entry.id   AF-A0A7C4K2M2-F1
#
_cell.length_a   1.000
_cell.length_b   1.000
_cell.length_c   1.000
_cell.angle_alpha   90.00
_cell.angle_beta   90.00
_cell.angle_gamma   90.00
#
_symmetry.space_group_name_H-M   'P 1'
#
loop_
_entity.id
_entity.type
_entity.pdbx_description
1 polymer ?
#
loop_
_entity_poly.entity_id
_entity_poly.type
_entity_poly.pdbx_seq_one_letter_code
_entity_poly.pdbx_strand_id
1 'polypeptide(L)'
;MEVLEREEKKILDLSGLMCPLPIVITSENVKRLKEGDVIKVISTDPGFERDIYNWCKQTGNQLLSIKKEDGKVIVEIRKMSHTSEPSLWYWIKFHSLGVKLHVRQFLMMINPFSEKPDHFITFSAISEGVRAEKYLKGRAKLIPIPDEIDPRCGVVLAVKGEEKAKKIYQELSKEGFFVEAIYRKEGKNYRRIYP
;
A
#
# COMPACT_ATOMS: atom_id res chain seq x y z
N MET A 1 31.96 -25.75 25.89
CA MET A 1 31.75 -24.29 25.79
C MET A 1 31.23 -24.03 24.40
N GLU A 2 29.91 -23.98 24.23
CA GLU A 2 29.29 -23.72 22.92
C GLU A 2 29.59 -22.27 22.53
N VAL A 3 30.33 -22.11 21.44
CA VAL A 3 30.50 -20.82 20.79
C VAL A 3 29.18 -20.53 20.11
N LEU A 4 28.35 -19.70 20.75
CA LEU A 4 27.20 -19.08 20.10
C LEU A 4 27.75 -18.08 19.06
N GLU A 5 27.98 -18.56 17.84
CA GLU A 5 28.16 -17.72 16.66
C GLU A 5 26.91 -16.84 16.53
N ARG A 6 26.98 -15.60 17.02
CA ARG A 6 25.95 -14.60 16.72
C ARG A 6 26.14 -14.20 15.27
N GLU A 7 25.36 -14.81 14.37
CA GLU A 7 25.19 -14.31 13.01
C GLU A 7 24.87 -12.80 13.08
N GLU A 8 25.68 -12.00 12.40
CA GLU A 8 25.56 -10.56 12.36
C GLU A 8 24.23 -10.20 11.65
N LYS A 9 23.18 -9.94 12.43
CA LYS A 9 21.85 -9.61 11.90
C LYS A 9 21.93 -8.29 11.14
N LYS A 10 21.74 -8.33 9.81
CA LYS A 10 21.65 -7.12 8.98
C LYS A 10 20.41 -6.33 9.40
N ILE A 11 20.58 -5.05 9.74
CA ILE A 11 19.46 -4.16 10.11
C ILE A 11 19.19 -3.18 8.95
N LEU A 12 17.92 -3.06 8.58
CA LEU A 12 17.44 -2.17 7.54
C LEU A 12 16.37 -1.25 8.14
N ASP A 13 16.72 0.01 8.40
CA ASP A 13 15.77 1.02 8.88
C ASP A 13 15.15 1.77 7.70
N LEU A 14 13.84 1.60 7.53
CA LEU A 14 13.01 2.20 6.49
C LEU A 14 11.95 3.12 7.11
N SER A 15 12.20 3.63 8.32
CA SER A 15 11.36 4.63 8.96
C SER A 15 11.25 5.89 8.09
N GLY A 16 10.08 6.52 8.08
CA GLY A 16 9.79 7.70 7.25
C GLY A 16 9.46 7.39 5.78
N LEU A 17 9.66 6.16 5.31
CA LEU A 17 9.20 5.74 3.99
C LEU A 17 7.76 5.21 4.07
N MET A 18 6.96 5.50 3.04
CA MET A 18 5.56 5.08 2.93
C MET A 18 5.37 4.07 1.79
N CYS A 19 4.28 3.31 1.84
CA CYS A 19 3.90 2.36 0.79
C CYS A 19 4.01 3.00 -0.63
N PRO A 20 4.63 2.31 -1.62
CA PRO A 20 5.12 0.92 -1.58
C PRO A 20 6.62 0.79 -1.25
N LEU A 21 7.32 1.86 -0.86
CA LEU A 21 8.80 1.86 -0.79
C LEU A 21 9.38 0.85 0.22
N PRO A 22 8.86 0.74 1.47
CA PRO A 22 9.41 -0.20 2.44
C PRO A 22 9.48 -1.64 1.93
N ILE A 23 8.43 -2.12 1.25
CA ILE A 23 8.39 -3.50 0.75
C ILE A 23 9.29 -3.69 -0.47
N VAL A 24 9.42 -2.68 -1.34
CA VAL A 24 10.32 -2.71 -2.50
C VAL A 24 11.78 -2.83 -2.04
N ILE A 25 12.20 -1.96 -1.12
CA ILE A 25 13.59 -1.94 -0.61
C ILE A 25 13.89 -3.21 0.20
N THR A 26 12.92 -3.70 0.97
CA THR A 26 13.05 -4.97 1.69
C THR A 26 13.29 -6.12 0.71
N SER A 27 12.48 -6.22 -0.34
CA SER A 27 12.61 -7.26 -1.38
C SER A 27 13.99 -7.21 -2.05
N GLU A 28 14.47 -6.02 -2.43
CA GLU A 28 15.79 -5.85 -3.04
C GLU A 28 16.94 -6.24 -2.11
N ASN A 29 16.83 -5.94 -0.81
CA ASN A 29 17.85 -6.31 0.16
C ASN A 29 17.87 -7.80 0.44
N VAL A 30 16.70 -8.44 0.59
CA VAL A 30 16.59 -9.89 0.83
C VAL A 30 17.12 -10.69 -0.37
N LYS A 31 16.93 -10.20 -1.60
CA LYS A 31 17.49 -10.83 -2.81
C LYS A 31 19.01 -10.95 -2.81
N ARG A 32 19.72 -10.05 -2.11
CA ARG A 32 21.18 -10.03 -2.04
C ARG A 32 21.76 -10.89 -0.92
N LEU A 33 20.91 -11.49 -0.09
CA LEU A 33 21.31 -12.34 1.03
C LEU A 33 21.53 -13.78 0.57
N LYS A 34 22.35 -14.51 1.32
CA LYS A 34 22.48 -15.96 1.19
C LYS A 34 21.29 -16.64 1.85
N GLU A 35 21.03 -17.88 1.46
CA GLU A 35 20.05 -18.71 2.18
C GLU A 35 20.46 -18.86 3.65
N GLY A 36 19.47 -18.79 4.54
CA GLY A 36 19.67 -18.87 5.99
C GLY A 36 19.88 -17.51 6.65
N ASP A 37 20.42 -16.53 5.93
CA ASP A 37 20.66 -15.18 6.45
C ASP A 37 19.38 -14.54 6.97
N VAL A 38 19.50 -13.81 8.07
CA VAL A 38 18.41 -13.07 8.70
C VAL A 38 18.61 -11.57 8.56
N ILE A 39 17.57 -10.87 8.11
CA ILE A 39 17.50 -9.42 8.09
C ILE A 39 16.41 -8.93 9.03
N LYS A 40 16.73 -7.88 9.79
CA LYS A 40 15.77 -7.12 10.60
C LYS A 40 15.36 -5.88 9.82
N VAL A 41 14.07 -5.67 9.62
CA VAL A 41 13.54 -4.48 8.95
C VAL A 41 12.69 -3.67 9.92
N ILE A 42 12.86 -2.35 9.93
CA ILE A 42 12.11 -1.41 10.74
C ILE A 42 11.35 -0.48 9.79
N SER A 43 10.06 -0.29 10.01
CA SER A 43 9.25 0.66 9.23
C SER A 43 8.23 1.38 10.12
N THR A 44 7.94 2.62 9.77
CA THR A 44 6.84 3.41 10.36
C THR A 44 5.62 3.48 9.42
N ASP A 45 5.65 2.78 8.29
CA ASP A 45 4.51 2.72 7.37
C ASP A 45 3.38 1.87 7.97
N PRO A 46 2.15 2.40 8.07
CA PRO A 46 1.02 1.68 8.68
C PRO A 46 0.61 0.43 7.88
N GLY A 47 0.92 0.38 6.59
CA GLY A 47 0.65 -0.77 5.72
C GLY A 47 1.69 -1.89 5.82
N PHE A 48 2.87 -1.61 6.37
CA PHE A 48 4.04 -2.48 6.22
C PHE A 48 3.87 -3.88 6.81
N GLU A 49 3.25 -4.01 7.98
CA GLU A 49 3.00 -5.32 8.62
C GLU A 49 2.25 -6.27 7.68
N ARG A 50 1.19 -5.76 7.03
CA ARG A 50 0.38 -6.56 6.14
C ARG A 50 1.11 -6.86 4.84
N ASP A 51 1.79 -5.85 4.28
CA ASP A 51 2.53 -5.99 3.05
C ASP A 51 3.66 -7.01 3.21
N ILE A 52 4.41 -6.97 4.32
CA ILE A 52 5.51 -7.92 4.57
C ILE A 52 5.01 -9.33 4.87
N TYR A 53 3.90 -9.49 5.60
CA TYR A 53 3.27 -10.79 5.82
C TYR A 53 2.87 -11.44 4.49
N ASN A 54 2.19 -10.69 3.62
CA ASN A 54 1.78 -11.17 2.31
C ASN A 54 2.96 -11.46 1.40
N TRP A 55 3.98 -10.60 1.42
CA TRP A 55 5.19 -10.78 0.63
C TRP A 55 5.97 -12.03 1.05
N CYS A 56 6.15 -12.30 2.35
CA CYS A 56 6.76 -13.53 2.83
C CYS A 56 5.97 -14.76 2.36
N LYS A 57 4.64 -14.74 2.48
CA LYS A 57 3.77 -15.83 1.99
C LYS A 57 3.88 -16.05 0.47
N GLN A 58 3.96 -14.98 -0.31
CA GLN A 58 4.05 -15.04 -1.77
C GLN A 58 5.43 -15.46 -2.27
N THR A 59 6.48 -15.04 -1.58
CA THR A 59 7.86 -15.29 -1.98
C THR A 59 8.43 -16.55 -1.36
N GLY A 60 7.80 -17.14 -0.34
CA GLY A 60 8.34 -18.29 0.37
C GLY A 60 9.46 -17.96 1.37
N ASN A 61 9.81 -16.68 1.55
CA ASN A 61 10.72 -16.27 2.63
C ASN A 61 10.06 -16.47 4.00
N GLN A 62 10.84 -16.87 4.99
CA GLN A 62 10.33 -17.17 6.33
C GLN A 62 10.27 -15.89 7.17
N LEU A 63 9.06 -15.53 7.59
CA LEU A 63 8.84 -14.48 8.57
C LEU A 63 9.07 -15.06 9.98
N LEU A 64 10.13 -14.62 10.66
CA LEU A 64 10.51 -15.12 11.98
C LEU A 64 9.75 -14.41 13.11
N SER A 65 9.61 -13.09 13.01
CA SER A 65 8.88 -12.30 13.99
C SER A 65 8.34 -11.00 13.41
N ILE A 66 7.27 -10.51 14.01
CA ILE A 66 6.73 -9.15 13.83
C ILE A 66 6.49 -8.59 15.23
N LYS A 67 6.96 -7.36 15.47
CA LYS A 67 6.71 -6.61 16.68
C LYS A 67 6.22 -5.20 16.34
N LYS A 68 5.35 -4.67 17.19
CA LYS A 68 4.87 -3.28 17.12
C LYS A 68 5.25 -2.57 18.41
N GLU A 69 6.15 -1.60 18.31
CA GLU A 69 6.67 -0.85 19.45
C GLU A 69 6.87 0.60 19.01
N ASP A 70 6.41 1.56 19.81
CA ASP A 70 6.59 3.01 19.58
C ASP A 70 6.23 3.50 18.15
N GLY A 71 5.12 3.02 17.60
CA GLY A 71 4.66 3.38 16.25
C GLY A 71 5.50 2.78 15.11
N LYS A 72 6.40 1.84 15.42
CA LYS A 72 7.22 1.13 14.45
C LYS A 72 6.78 -0.32 14.34
N VAL A 73 6.85 -0.85 13.12
CA VAL A 73 6.77 -2.27 12.81
C VAL A 73 8.20 -2.77 12.63
N ILE A 74 8.60 -3.73 13.47
CA ILE A 74 9.92 -4.36 13.44
C ILE A 74 9.72 -5.82 13.06
N VAL A 75 10.37 -6.25 11.99
CA VAL A 75 10.24 -7.63 11.47
C VAL A 75 11.59 -8.29 11.31
N GLU A 76 11.64 -9.59 11.52
CA GLU A 76 12.80 -10.42 11.19
C GLU A 76 12.42 -11.44 10.13
N ILE A 77 13.22 -11.51 9.07
CA ILE A 77 12.97 -12.36 7.90
C ILE A 77 14.21 -13.19 7.63
N ARG A 78 14.02 -14.50 7.46
CA ARG A 78 15.04 -15.43 7.00
C ARG A 78 14.89 -15.68 5.51
N LYS A 79 15.98 -15.52 4.76
CA LYS A 79 16.05 -15.86 3.34
C LYS A 79 16.00 -17.37 3.15
N MET A 80 15.09 -17.84 2.30
CA MET A 80 14.96 -19.26 1.93
C MET A 80 15.51 -19.51 0.50
N SER A 81 15.94 -20.74 0.20
CA SER A 81 16.35 -21.17 -1.16
C SER A 81 15.21 -21.12 -2.17
N HIS A 82 14.06 -21.67 -1.80
CA HIS A 82 12.90 -21.79 -2.67
C HIS A 82 12.04 -20.53 -2.64
N THR A 83 12.59 -19.42 -3.17
CA THR A 83 11.82 -18.20 -3.30
C THR A 83 11.22 -18.01 -4.68
N SER A 84 9.91 -17.75 -4.73
CA SER A 84 9.22 -17.29 -5.93
C SER A 84 9.44 -15.80 -6.13
N GLU A 85 10.20 -15.44 -7.16
CA GLU A 85 10.28 -14.04 -7.59
C GLU A 85 8.94 -13.59 -8.20
N PRO A 86 8.58 -12.30 -8.06
CA PRO A 86 7.49 -11.74 -8.85
C PRO A 86 7.86 -11.89 -10.33
N SER A 87 7.07 -12.68 -11.07
CA SER A 87 7.27 -12.89 -12.50
C SER A 87 7.35 -11.55 -13.27
N LEU A 88 7.98 -11.52 -14.44
CA LEU A 88 7.96 -10.35 -15.33
C LEU A 88 6.52 -9.85 -15.60
N TRP A 89 5.57 -10.78 -15.70
CA TRP A 89 4.14 -10.47 -15.83
C TRP A 89 3.57 -9.65 -14.67
N TYR A 90 4.08 -9.84 -13.45
CA TYR A 90 3.71 -9.01 -12.30
C TYR A 90 4.17 -7.57 -12.50
N TRP A 91 5.43 -7.36 -12.90
CA TRP A 91 5.95 -6.03 -13.16
C TRP A 91 5.24 -5.32 -14.31
N ILE A 92 4.92 -6.06 -15.38
CA ILE A 92 4.10 -5.54 -16.49
C ILE A 92 2.73 -5.10 -15.95
N LYS A 93 2.05 -5.94 -15.17
CA LYS A 93 0.75 -5.61 -14.57
C LYS A 93 0.83 -4.39 -13.66
N PHE A 94 1.86 -4.29 -12.82
CA PHE A 94 2.05 -3.16 -11.91
C PHE A 94 2.23 -1.84 -12.66
N HIS A 95 3.13 -1.77 -13.64
CA HIS A 95 3.32 -0.56 -14.45
C HIS A 95 2.07 -0.23 -15.27
N SER A 96 1.41 -1.25 -15.85
CA SER A 96 0.16 -1.05 -16.60
C SER A 96 -0.97 -0.51 -15.73
N LEU A 97 -1.02 -0.89 -14.44
CA LEU A 97 -1.98 -0.33 -13.49
C LEU A 97 -1.74 1.16 -13.31
N GLY A 98 -0.49 1.58 -13.09
CA GLY A 98 -0.13 3.00 -12.99
C GLY A 98 -0.58 3.79 -14.22
N VAL A 99 -0.20 3.33 -15.43
CA VAL A 99 -0.62 3.97 -16.70
C VAL A 99 -2.14 4.04 -16.81
N LYS A 100 -2.84 2.94 -16.51
CA LYS A 100 -4.30 2.87 -16.54
C LYS A 100 -4.94 3.90 -15.61
N LEU A 101 -4.40 4.07 -14.39
CA LEU A 101 -4.91 5.03 -13.42
C LEU A 101 -4.78 6.48 -13.93
N HIS A 102 -3.63 6.85 -14.50
CA HIS A 102 -3.42 8.18 -15.10
C HIS A 102 -4.28 8.42 -16.34
N VAL A 103 -4.39 7.45 -17.25
CA VAL A 103 -5.29 7.55 -18.43
C VAL A 103 -6.72 7.77 -17.97
N ARG A 104 -7.17 7.05 -16.93
CA ARG A 104 -8.52 7.17 -16.39
C ARG A 104 -8.77 8.53 -15.76
N GLN A 105 -7.81 9.05 -15.00
CA GLN A 105 -7.87 10.39 -14.44
C GLN A 105 -7.99 11.44 -15.55
N PHE A 106 -7.17 11.33 -16.60
CA PHE A 106 -7.21 12.23 -17.75
C PHE A 106 -8.57 12.18 -18.46
N LEU A 107 -9.07 10.98 -18.80
CA LEU A 107 -10.38 10.80 -19.43
C LEU A 107 -11.53 11.40 -18.59
N MET A 108 -11.48 11.25 -17.27
CA MET A 108 -12.47 11.84 -16.37
C MET A 108 -12.41 13.38 -16.34
N MET A 109 -11.23 13.98 -16.55
CA MET A 109 -11.08 15.44 -16.57
C MET A 109 -11.56 16.06 -17.89
N ILE A 110 -11.34 15.38 -19.01
CA ILE A 110 -11.68 15.89 -20.35
C ILE A 110 -13.12 15.61 -20.77
N ASN A 111 -13.78 14.59 -20.22
CA ASN A 111 -15.14 14.23 -20.60
C ASN A 111 -16.15 15.25 -20.04
N PRO A 112 -16.78 16.10 -20.88
CA PRO A 112 -17.71 17.13 -20.41
C PRO A 112 -19.06 16.55 -19.94
N PHE A 113 -19.35 15.29 -20.28
CA PHE A 113 -20.59 14.61 -19.92
C PHE A 113 -20.51 13.82 -18.61
N SER A 114 -19.33 13.74 -17.98
CA SER A 114 -19.15 13.05 -16.70
C SER A 114 -19.22 14.05 -15.55
N GLU A 115 -20.02 13.75 -14.52
CA GLU A 115 -19.93 14.48 -13.26
C GLU A 115 -18.54 14.32 -12.66
N LYS A 116 -17.87 15.45 -12.42
CA LYS A 116 -16.52 15.46 -11.86
C LYS A 116 -16.58 15.12 -10.37
N PRO A 117 -15.79 14.12 -9.90
CA PRO A 117 -15.76 13.77 -8.49
C PRO A 117 -15.25 14.93 -7.65
N ASP A 118 -15.81 15.08 -6.47
CA ASP A 118 -15.48 16.12 -5.49
C ASP A 118 -15.12 15.54 -4.12
N HIS A 119 -15.25 14.22 -3.94
CA HIS A 119 -14.89 13.51 -2.72
C HIS A 119 -13.96 12.35 -3.01
N PHE A 120 -12.95 12.17 -2.16
CA PHE A 120 -11.86 11.23 -2.35
C PHE A 120 -11.65 10.43 -1.08
N ILE A 121 -11.80 9.11 -1.16
CA ILE A 121 -11.60 8.19 -0.04
C ILE A 121 -10.19 7.64 -0.12
N THR A 122 -9.40 7.83 0.94
CA THR A 122 -8.02 7.33 1.06
C THR A 122 -7.99 5.96 1.75
N PHE A 123 -6.90 5.23 1.55
CA PHE A 123 -6.67 3.89 2.07
C PHE A 123 -5.31 3.81 2.76
N SER A 124 -5.07 2.78 3.56
CA SER A 124 -3.73 2.57 4.13
C SER A 124 -2.73 2.00 3.13
N ALA A 125 -3.18 1.46 1.99
CA ALA A 125 -2.32 0.86 0.96
C ALA A 125 -2.98 0.86 -0.44
N ILE A 126 -2.15 0.83 -1.50
CA ILE A 126 -2.63 0.69 -2.90
C ILE A 126 -3.48 -0.57 -3.07
N SER A 127 -3.05 -1.67 -2.46
CA SER A 127 -3.74 -2.97 -2.54
C SER A 127 -5.18 -2.90 -2.00
N GLU A 128 -5.42 -2.09 -0.97
CA GLU A 128 -6.75 -1.85 -0.41
C GLU A 128 -7.65 -1.07 -1.37
N GLY A 129 -7.14 0.01 -1.96
CA GLY A 129 -7.89 0.78 -2.96
C GLY A 129 -8.29 -0.07 -4.18
N VAL A 130 -7.37 -0.92 -4.67
CA VAL A 130 -7.64 -1.83 -5.79
C VAL A 130 -8.69 -2.90 -5.41
N ARG A 131 -8.61 -3.47 -4.22
CA ARG A 131 -9.61 -4.43 -3.72
C ARG A 131 -10.98 -3.77 -3.59
N ALA A 132 -11.02 -2.55 -3.04
CA ALA A 132 -12.24 -1.78 -2.83
C ALA A 132 -12.92 -1.42 -4.16
N GLU A 133 -12.18 -0.96 -5.17
CA GLU A 133 -12.75 -0.67 -6.49
C GLU A 133 -13.45 -1.88 -7.10
N LYS A 134 -12.82 -3.06 -7.02
CA LYS A 134 -13.41 -4.32 -7.51
C LYS A 134 -14.67 -4.69 -6.73
N TYR A 135 -14.63 -4.59 -5.41
CA TYR A 135 -15.78 -4.86 -4.54
C TYR A 135 -16.97 -3.95 -4.85
N LEU A 136 -16.72 -2.66 -5.09
CA LEU A 136 -17.76 -1.67 -5.34
C LEU A 136 -18.41 -1.77 -6.73
N LYS A 137 -17.88 -2.62 -7.63
CA LYS A 137 -18.43 -2.88 -8.98
C LYS A 137 -18.77 -1.60 -9.77
N GLY A 138 -17.88 -0.61 -9.72
CA GLY A 138 -17.99 0.63 -10.50
C GLY A 138 -18.74 1.79 -9.82
N ARG A 139 -19.26 1.62 -8.59
CA ARG A 139 -19.91 2.70 -7.82
C ARG A 139 -18.96 3.85 -7.45
N ALA A 140 -17.67 3.56 -7.41
CA ALA A 140 -16.57 4.50 -7.25
C ALA A 140 -15.43 4.14 -8.21
N LYS A 141 -14.50 5.07 -8.38
CA LYS A 141 -13.48 4.99 -9.42
C LYS A 141 -12.10 5.24 -8.78
N LEU A 142 -11.18 4.28 -8.83
CA LEU A 142 -9.81 4.41 -8.31
C LEU A 142 -8.88 5.24 -9.20
N ILE A 143 -8.40 6.38 -8.72
CA ILE A 143 -7.45 7.25 -9.43
C ILE A 143 -6.13 7.36 -8.64
N PRO A 144 -5.04 7.88 -9.25
CA PRO A 144 -3.87 8.30 -8.49
C PRO A 144 -4.28 9.37 -7.48
N ILE A 145 -3.60 9.39 -6.34
CA ILE A 145 -3.78 10.44 -5.34
C ILE A 145 -3.44 11.81 -5.97
N PRO A 146 -4.28 12.84 -5.82
CA PRO A 146 -3.89 14.22 -6.13
C PRO A 146 -2.72 14.67 -5.27
N ASP A 147 -1.80 15.45 -5.82
CA ASP A 147 -0.57 15.90 -5.15
C ASP A 147 -0.85 16.68 -3.85
N GLU A 148 -2.04 17.28 -3.72
CA GLU A 148 -2.45 18.09 -2.59
C GLU A 148 -3.12 17.30 -1.45
N ILE A 149 -3.35 15.99 -1.61
CA ILE A 149 -3.78 15.10 -0.54
C ILE A 149 -2.53 14.46 0.07
N ASP A 150 -2.44 14.41 1.40
CA ASP A 150 -1.36 13.75 2.15
C ASP A 150 -1.05 12.35 1.54
N PRO A 151 0.15 12.14 0.94
CA PRO A 151 0.46 11.00 0.11
C PRO A 151 0.77 9.76 0.94
N ARG A 152 -0.23 9.20 1.62
CA ARG A 152 -0.04 8.00 2.43
C ARG A 152 -0.06 6.70 1.61
N CYS A 153 -0.82 6.64 0.51
CA CYS A 153 -1.06 5.37 -0.19
C CYS A 153 -1.15 5.44 -1.72
N GLY A 154 -0.81 6.57 -2.35
CA GLY A 154 -0.69 6.70 -3.82
C GLY A 154 -1.98 6.59 -4.65
N VAL A 155 -3.11 6.16 -4.07
CA VAL A 155 -4.41 6.03 -4.77
C VAL A 155 -5.59 6.46 -3.90
N VAL A 156 -6.67 6.89 -4.55
CA VAL A 156 -7.93 7.26 -3.90
C VAL A 156 -9.14 6.76 -4.68
N LEU A 157 -10.23 6.44 -4.00
CA LEU A 157 -11.52 6.27 -4.66
C LEU A 157 -12.17 7.63 -4.85
N ALA A 158 -12.34 8.04 -6.11
CA ALA A 158 -13.06 9.24 -6.48
C ALA A 158 -14.57 8.97 -6.52
N VAL A 159 -15.32 9.81 -5.82
CA VAL A 159 -16.78 9.73 -5.64
C VAL A 159 -17.38 11.12 -5.82
N LYS A 160 -18.58 11.18 -6.40
CA LYS A 160 -19.40 12.39 -6.45
C LYS A 160 -20.36 12.44 -5.26
N GLY A 161 -20.34 13.55 -4.54
CA GLY A 161 -21.26 13.83 -3.43
C GLY A 161 -20.81 13.26 -2.09
N GLU A 162 -20.96 14.08 -1.04
CA GLU A 162 -20.50 13.78 0.32
C GLU A 162 -21.23 12.58 0.94
N GLU A 163 -22.56 12.54 0.81
CA GLU A 163 -23.40 11.49 1.40
C GLU A 163 -23.04 10.11 0.82
N LYS A 164 -22.83 10.05 -0.50
CA LYS A 164 -22.39 8.83 -1.18
C LYS A 164 -21.00 8.41 -0.74
N ALA A 165 -20.07 9.36 -0.60
CA ALA A 165 -18.72 9.07 -0.11
C ALA A 165 -18.75 8.50 1.32
N LYS A 166 -19.54 9.09 2.22
CA LYS A 166 -19.72 8.60 3.60
C LYS A 166 -20.35 7.20 3.64
N LYS A 167 -21.38 6.93 2.83
CA LYS A 167 -21.99 5.59 2.71
C LYS A 167 -20.97 4.55 2.26
N ILE A 168 -20.18 4.85 1.22
CA ILE A 168 -19.15 3.94 0.71
C ILE A 168 -18.05 3.72 1.76
N TYR A 169 -17.59 4.77 2.43
CA TYR A 169 -16.60 4.67 3.49
C TYR A 169 -17.08 3.71 4.60
N GLN A 170 -18.30 3.91 5.10
CA GLN A 170 -18.87 3.11 6.18
C GLN A 170 -19.08 1.64 5.76
N GLU A 171 -19.53 1.41 4.53
CA GLU A 171 -19.66 0.07 3.96
C GLU A 171 -18.30 -0.63 3.91
N LEU A 172 -17.29 0.01 3.32
CA LEU A 172 -15.93 -0.55 3.21
C LEU A 172 -15.32 -0.83 4.60
N SER A 173 -15.48 0.09 5.55
CA SER A 173 -14.99 -0.10 6.91
C SER A 173 -15.63 -1.32 7.59
N LYS A 174 -16.97 -1.50 7.44
CA LYS A 174 -17.69 -2.67 7.97
C LYS A 174 -17.25 -3.99 7.33
N GLU A 175 -16.93 -3.97 6.04
CA GLU A 175 -16.45 -5.13 5.29
C GLU A 175 -14.94 -5.40 5.48
N GLY A 176 -14.30 -4.73 6.45
CA GLY A 176 -12.90 -4.98 6.80
C GLY A 176 -11.90 -4.43 5.78
N PHE A 177 -12.24 -3.36 5.08
CA PHE A 177 -11.27 -2.56 4.31
C PHE A 177 -10.66 -1.46 5.19
N PHE A 178 -9.38 -1.21 5.00
CA PHE A 178 -8.65 -0.18 5.73
C PHE A 178 -8.76 1.17 5.02
N VAL A 179 -9.92 1.81 5.14
CA VAL A 179 -10.16 3.19 4.73
C VAL A 179 -9.59 4.16 5.78
N GLU A 180 -9.05 5.29 5.33
CA GLU A 180 -8.30 6.22 6.21
C GLU A 180 -8.95 7.58 6.41
N ALA A 181 -9.61 8.13 5.40
CA ALA A 181 -10.23 9.44 5.46
C ALA A 181 -11.11 9.70 4.23
N ILE A 182 -11.91 10.76 4.30
CA ILE A 182 -12.53 11.38 3.14
C ILE A 182 -12.05 12.82 3.01
N TYR A 183 -11.61 13.17 1.80
CA TYR A 183 -11.23 14.52 1.42
C TYR A 183 -12.26 15.11 0.45
N ARG A 184 -12.63 16.37 0.67
CA ARG A 184 -13.45 17.17 -0.25
C ARG A 184 -12.56 18.10 -1.04
N LYS A 185 -12.77 18.17 -2.36
CA LYS A 185 -12.09 19.13 -3.22
C LYS A 185 -12.72 20.52 -3.09
N GLU A 186 -11.88 21.52 -2.84
CA GLU A 186 -12.24 22.93 -2.70
C GLU A 186 -11.35 23.76 -3.64
N GLY A 187 -11.81 23.95 -4.89
CA GLY A 187 -11.02 24.59 -5.93
C GLY A 187 -9.81 23.74 -6.31
N LYS A 188 -8.61 24.21 -5.95
CA LYS A 188 -7.33 23.49 -6.13
C LYS A 188 -6.88 22.72 -4.88
N ASN A 189 -7.52 22.95 -3.74
CA ASN A 189 -7.15 22.34 -2.47
C ASN A 189 -8.05 21.17 -2.12
N TYR A 190 -7.64 20.39 -1.11
CA TYR A 190 -8.42 19.29 -0.57
C TYR A 190 -8.49 19.42 0.95
N ARG A 191 -9.69 19.32 1.49
CA ARG A 191 -9.95 19.40 2.91
C ARG A 191 -10.37 18.04 3.43
N ARG A 192 -9.72 17.53 4.48
CA ARG A 192 -10.21 16.34 5.20
C ARG A 192 -11.53 16.67 5.88
N ILE A 193 -12.58 15.90 5.58
CA ILE A 193 -13.93 16.12 6.11
C ILE A 193 -14.48 14.92 6.88
N TYR A 194 -13.80 13.77 6.80
CA TYR A 194 -14.22 12.55 7.49
C TYR A 194 -13.01 11.80 8.05
N PRO A 195 -13.17 11.15 9.22
CA PRO A 195 -12.15 10.34 9.85
C PRO A 195 -11.62 9.24 8.98
#